data_AF-A0A0M8PX74-F1
#
_entry.id   AF-A0A0M8PX74-F1
#
_cell.length_a   1.000
_cell.length_b   1.000
_cell.length_c   1.000
_cell.angle_alpha   90.00
_cell.angle_beta   90.00
_cell.angle_gamma   90.00
#
_symmetry.space_group_name_H-M   'P 1'
#
loop_
_entity.id
_entity.type
_entity.pdbx_description
1 polymer ?
#
loop_
_entity_poly.entity_id
_entity_poly.type
_entity_poly.pdbx_seq_one_letter_code
_entity_poly.pdbx_strand_id
1 'polypeptide(L)'
;MLYTLAMNGQAPKFFAKLSSNGVPLFGTAGVLIGLVIGVILSYIAPKNLFVYVYSASVLPGMIPWFVILISQIRFRKIKGEQLSKHPFKMPFAPFTNYITIAFLVMVLFGMWFNDDTRVSLIVGIIFLALVIISYYVFRIGKDRPVNK
;
A
#
# COMPACT_ATOMS: atom_id res chain seq x y z
N MET A 1 -4.04 -4.10 10.19
CA MET A 1 -2.66 -3.70 9.78
C MET A 1 -2.11 -2.57 10.63
N LEU A 2 -2.85 -1.48 10.85
CA LEU A 2 -2.37 -0.34 11.65
C LEU A 2 -1.97 -0.70 13.09
N TYR A 3 -2.69 -1.64 13.71
CA TYR A 3 -2.32 -2.25 15.00
C TYR A 3 -0.93 -2.90 14.99
N THR A 4 -0.66 -3.77 14.00
CA THR A 4 0.64 -4.45 13.86
C THR A 4 1.77 -3.45 13.62
N LEU A 5 1.53 -2.43 12.81
CA LEU A 5 2.48 -1.33 12.60
C LEU A 5 2.77 -0.62 13.92
N ALA A 6 1.75 -0.32 14.72
CA ALA A 6 1.93 0.32 16.03
C ALA A 6 2.69 -0.57 17.01
N MET A 7 2.46 -1.88 16.99
CA MET A 7 3.20 -2.85 17.80
C MET A 7 4.67 -2.96 17.39
N ASN A 8 4.93 -2.84 16.10
CA ASN A 8 6.28 -2.78 15.55
C ASN A 8 6.96 -1.41 15.75
N GLY A 9 6.28 -0.42 16.36
CA GLY A 9 6.80 0.93 16.56
C GLY A 9 6.80 1.78 15.28
N GLN A 10 6.08 1.35 14.24
CA GLN A 10 5.95 2.00 12.94
C GLN A 10 4.69 2.87 12.82
N ALA A 11 3.87 2.93 13.87
CA ALA A 11 2.72 3.82 13.97
C ALA A 11 2.55 4.30 15.43
N PRO A 12 1.79 5.38 15.67
CA PRO A 12 1.55 5.88 17.02
C PRO A 12 1.03 4.80 17.99
N LYS A 13 1.56 4.79 19.22
CA LYS A 13 1.26 3.76 20.24
C LYS A 13 -0.23 3.61 20.55
N PHE A 14 -1.05 4.65 20.35
CA PHE A 14 -2.48 4.56 20.60
C PHE A 14 -3.19 3.57 19.66
N PHE A 15 -2.67 3.34 18.44
CA PHE A 15 -3.21 2.33 17.53
C PHE A 15 -2.90 0.89 17.97
N ALA A 16 -2.00 0.69 18.94
CA ALA A 16 -1.74 -0.61 19.56
C ALA A 16 -2.70 -0.94 20.71
N LYS A 17 -3.65 -0.06 21.05
CA LYS A 17 -4.64 -0.33 22.10
C LYS A 17 -5.79 -1.18 21.55
N LEU A 18 -6.17 -2.21 22.31
CA LEU A 18 -7.31 -3.08 22.02
C LEU A 18 -8.44 -2.79 23.01
N SER A 19 -9.69 -3.01 22.58
CA SER A 19 -10.85 -3.04 23.46
C SER A 19 -10.86 -4.33 24.31
N SER A 20 -11.78 -4.42 25.27
CA SER A 20 -12.01 -5.63 26.07
C SER A 20 -12.30 -6.88 25.23
N ASN A 21 -12.87 -6.69 24.04
CA ASN A 21 -13.20 -7.76 23.10
C ASN A 21 -12.06 -8.05 22.09
N GLY A 22 -10.86 -7.49 22.30
CA GLY A 22 -9.70 -7.72 21.44
C GLY A 22 -9.74 -6.97 20.10
N VAL A 23 -10.55 -5.91 19.98
CA VAL A 23 -10.71 -5.15 18.72
C VAL A 23 -9.86 -3.86 18.75
N PRO A 24 -9.06 -3.55 17.71
CA PRO A 24 -8.27 -2.31 17.63
C PRO A 24 -9.15 -1.09 17.33
N LEU A 25 -9.83 -0.59 18.37
CA LEU A 25 -10.92 0.39 18.27
C LEU A 25 -10.52 1.67 17.51
N PHE A 26 -9.33 2.21 17.77
CA PHE A 26 -8.88 3.45 17.11
C PHE A 26 -8.69 3.29 15.59
N GLY A 27 -8.20 2.13 15.15
CA GLY A 27 -8.08 1.84 13.73
C GLY A 27 -9.45 1.71 13.07
N THR A 28 -10.36 0.98 13.72
CA THR A 28 -11.74 0.78 13.23
C THR A 28 -12.52 2.10 13.20
N ALA A 29 -12.41 2.92 14.24
CA ALA A 29 -13.05 4.23 14.32
C ALA A 29 -12.57 5.16 13.21
N GLY A 30 -11.27 5.18 12.90
CA GLY A 30 -10.72 5.95 11.79
C GLY A 30 -11.33 5.57 10.44
N VAL A 31 -11.50 4.27 10.18
CA VAL A 31 -12.17 3.77 8.97
C VAL A 31 -13.64 4.18 8.94
N LEU A 32 -14.35 4.02 10.06
CA LEU A 32 -15.75 4.44 10.20
C LEU A 32 -15.95 5.93 9.92
N ILE A 33 -15.09 6.79 10.47
CA ILE A 33 -15.11 8.23 10.22
C ILE A 33 -14.92 8.51 8.73
N GLY A 34 -13.95 7.87 8.08
CA GLY A 34 -13.71 8.00 6.65
C GLY A 34 -14.91 7.57 5.80
N LEU A 35 -15.59 6.48 6.17
CA LEU A 35 -16.80 6.01 5.51
C LEU A 35 -17.95 7.01 5.66
N VAL A 36 -18.20 7.52 6.87
CA VAL A 36 -19.25 8.51 7.12
C VAL A 36 -18.99 9.78 6.30
N ILE A 37 -17.75 10.28 6.29
CA ILE A 37 -17.36 11.42 5.46
C ILE A 37 -17.60 11.12 3.97
N GLY A 38 -17.22 9.92 3.50
CA GLY A 38 -17.44 9.48 2.13
C GLY A 38 -18.92 9.45 1.74
N VAL A 39 -19.79 8.95 2.62
CA VAL A 39 -21.24 8.92 2.41
C VAL A 39 -21.78 10.34 2.31
N ILE A 40 -21.45 11.23 3.25
CA ILE A 40 -21.90 12.63 3.24
C ILE A 40 -21.45 13.33 1.96
N LEU A 41 -20.18 13.17 1.58
CA LEU A 41 -19.64 13.73 0.36
C LEU A 41 -20.33 13.15 -0.88
N SER A 42 -20.77 11.89 -0.88
CA SER A 42 -21.51 11.32 -2.00
C SER A 42 -22.85 12.00 -2.25
N TYR A 43 -23.48 12.62 -1.24
CA TYR A 43 -24.74 13.35 -1.41
C TYR A 43 -24.55 14.81 -1.80
N ILE A 44 -23.47 15.44 -1.33
CA ILE A 44 -23.25 16.89 -1.46
C ILE A 44 -22.33 17.23 -2.65
N ALA A 45 -21.43 16.33 -3.02
CA ALA A 45 -20.39 16.61 -4.00
C ALA A 45 -20.84 16.38 -5.46
N PRO A 46 -20.07 16.90 -6.44
CA PRO A 46 -20.36 16.68 -7.86
C PRO A 46 -20.38 15.19 -8.22
N LYS A 47 -21.15 14.82 -9.25
CA LYS A 47 -21.29 13.42 -9.74
C LYS A 47 -19.95 12.69 -9.96
N ASN A 48 -18.87 13.42 -10.22
CA ASN A 48 -17.56 12.87 -10.51
C ASN A 48 -16.65 12.72 -9.28
N LEU A 49 -17.06 13.15 -8.07
CA LEU A 49 -16.21 13.08 -6.87
C LEU A 49 -15.79 11.64 -6.57
N PHE A 50 -16.73 10.70 -6.65
CA PHE A 50 -16.43 9.28 -6.44
C PHE A 50 -15.33 8.80 -7.40
N VAL A 51 -15.41 9.19 -8.68
CA VAL A 51 -14.40 8.85 -9.69
C VAL A 51 -13.04 9.44 -9.31
N TYR A 52 -12.97 10.69 -8.86
CA TYR A 52 -11.70 11.30 -8.45
C TYR A 52 -11.08 10.63 -7.23
N VAL A 53 -11.87 10.37 -6.18
CA VAL A 53 -11.39 9.72 -4.93
C VAL A 53 -10.98 8.27 -5.17
N TYR A 54 -11.81 7.53 -5.89
CA TYR A 54 -11.53 6.14 -6.26
C TYR A 54 -10.24 6.05 -7.08
N SER A 55 -10.15 6.88 -8.13
CA SER A 55 -9.03 6.81 -9.05
C SER A 55 -7.72 7.29 -8.40
N ALA A 56 -7.77 8.27 -7.49
CA ALA A 56 -6.61 8.66 -6.67
C ALA A 56 -6.05 7.51 -5.81
N SER A 57 -6.86 6.52 -5.46
CA SER A 57 -6.45 5.36 -4.67
C SER A 57 -5.74 4.27 -5.49
N VAL A 58 -5.82 4.31 -6.82
CA VAL A 58 -5.27 3.28 -7.71
C VAL A 58 -3.75 3.21 -7.61
N LEU A 59 -3.05 4.35 -7.75
CA LEU A 59 -1.59 4.36 -7.74
C LEU A 59 -1.00 3.92 -6.38
N PRO A 60 -1.43 4.45 -5.22
CA PRO A 60 -0.99 3.94 -3.92
C PRO A 60 -1.32 2.46 -3.72
N GLY A 61 -2.48 2.01 -4.23
CA GLY A 61 -2.88 0.60 -4.21
C GLY A 61 -2.04 -0.32 -5.10
N MET A 62 -1.39 0.21 -6.14
CA MET A 62 -0.48 -0.54 -7.02
C MET A 62 0.90 -0.77 -6.39
N ILE A 63 1.38 0.12 -5.51
CA ILE A 63 2.72 0.03 -4.90
C ILE A 63 2.96 -1.31 -4.18
N PRO A 64 2.05 -1.85 -3.35
CA PRO A 64 2.23 -3.16 -2.72
C PRO A 64 2.53 -4.28 -3.71
N TRP A 65 1.95 -4.26 -4.92
CA TRP A 65 2.21 -5.28 -5.94
C TRP A 65 3.66 -5.24 -6.43
N PHE A 66 4.19 -4.05 -6.71
CA PHE A 66 5.60 -3.88 -7.01
C PHE A 66 6.48 -4.37 -5.87
N VAL A 67 6.16 -4.00 -4.63
CA VAL A 67 6.91 -4.41 -3.44
C VAL A 67 6.90 -5.94 -3.29
N ILE A 68 5.76 -6.59 -3.47
CA ILE A 68 5.63 -8.06 -3.41
C ILE A 68 6.51 -8.72 -4.48
N LEU A 69 6.42 -8.28 -5.74
CA LEU A 69 7.16 -8.88 -6.85
C LEU A 69 8.67 -8.69 -6.69
N ILE A 70 9.12 -7.49 -6.31
CA ILE A 70 10.53 -7.19 -6.05
C ILE A 70 11.03 -8.00 -4.84
N SER A 71 10.24 -8.08 -3.77
CA SER A 71 10.58 -8.86 -2.58
C SER A 71 10.70 -10.34 -2.92
N GLN A 72 9.82 -10.88 -3.76
CA GLN A 72 9.90 -12.26 -4.23
C GLN A 72 11.19 -12.50 -5.03
N ILE A 73 11.51 -11.62 -5.99
CA ILE A 73 12.75 -11.72 -6.77
C ILE A 73 13.98 -11.70 -5.84
N ARG A 74 14.03 -10.77 -4.88
CA ARG A 74 15.13 -10.67 -3.90
C ARG A 74 15.20 -11.90 -2.99
N PHE A 75 14.05 -12.37 -2.49
CA PHE A 75 13.96 -13.56 -1.66
C PHE A 75 14.54 -14.78 -2.38
N ARG A 76 14.21 -14.96 -3.67
CA ARG A 76 14.80 -16.04 -4.49
C ARG A 76 16.29 -15.91 -4.70
N LYS A 77 16.81 -14.69 -4.91
CA LYS A 77 18.25 -14.46 -5.05
C LYS A 77 19.02 -14.79 -3.78
N ILE A 78 18.47 -14.47 -2.60
CA ILE A 78 19.13 -14.69 -1.31
C ILE A 78 18.98 -16.13 -0.81
N LYS A 79 17.81 -16.74 -1.02
CA LYS A 79 17.42 -18.05 -0.45
C LYS A 79 17.31 -19.15 -1.51
N GLY A 80 17.93 -18.97 -2.67
CA GLY A 80 17.79 -19.85 -3.84
C GLY A 80 17.99 -21.34 -3.55
N GLU A 81 19.00 -21.69 -2.76
CA GLU A 81 19.28 -23.09 -2.39
C GLU A 81 18.20 -23.69 -1.47
N GLN A 82 17.65 -22.89 -0.56
CA GLN A 82 16.57 -23.30 0.36
C GLN A 82 15.22 -23.38 -0.36
N LEU A 83 15.03 -22.61 -1.44
CA LEU A 83 13.83 -22.65 -2.27
C LEU A 83 13.61 -24.01 -2.94
N SER A 84 14.68 -24.74 -3.28
CA SER A 84 14.59 -26.07 -3.87
C SER A 84 13.83 -27.06 -2.99
N LYS A 85 13.89 -26.89 -1.67
CA LYS A 85 13.20 -27.71 -0.65
C LYS A 85 11.84 -27.14 -0.23
N HIS A 86 11.46 -25.96 -0.72
CA HIS A 86 10.21 -25.31 -0.33
C HIS A 86 9.00 -25.99 -0.98
N PRO A 87 7.94 -26.33 -0.22
CA PRO A 87 6.78 -27.07 -0.73
C PRO A 87 5.94 -26.24 -1.71
N PHE A 88 5.96 -24.91 -1.60
CA PHE A 88 5.20 -24.01 -2.46
C PHE A 88 6.14 -23.21 -3.37
N LYS A 89 6.09 -23.45 -4.67
CA LYS A 89 6.92 -22.76 -5.67
C LYS A 89 6.02 -22.09 -6.69
N MET A 90 6.26 -20.80 -6.93
CA MET A 90 5.60 -20.10 -8.03
C MET A 90 6.08 -20.69 -9.37
N PRO A 91 5.16 -21.11 -10.26
CA PRO A 91 5.52 -21.66 -11.56
C PRO A 91 6.17 -20.56 -12.43
N PHE A 92 7.17 -20.97 -13.22
CA PHE A 92 7.90 -20.10 -14.17
C PHE A 92 8.57 -18.86 -13.53
N ALA A 93 8.73 -18.84 -12.21
CA ALA A 93 9.47 -17.76 -11.55
C ALA A 93 10.99 -17.92 -11.77
N PRO A 94 11.73 -16.82 -11.96
CA PRO A 94 11.33 -15.42 -11.77
C PRO A 94 10.74 -14.72 -13.01
N PHE A 95 10.64 -15.39 -14.16
CA PHE A 95 10.18 -14.79 -15.42
C PHE A 95 8.78 -14.16 -15.30
N THR A 96 7.86 -14.87 -14.65
CA THR A 96 6.52 -14.36 -14.35
C THR A 96 6.52 -13.06 -13.56
N ASN A 97 7.45 -12.87 -12.61
CA ASN A 97 7.52 -11.61 -11.87
C ASN A 97 7.92 -10.44 -12.78
N TYR A 98 8.91 -10.65 -13.65
CA TYR A 98 9.38 -9.59 -14.55
C TYR A 98 8.30 -9.21 -15.56
N ILE A 99 7.56 -10.19 -16.10
CA ILE A 99 6.40 -9.92 -16.95
C ILE A 99 5.36 -9.11 -16.19
N THR A 100 5.00 -9.51 -14.96
CA THR A 100 3.99 -8.78 -14.19
C THR A 100 4.44 -7.36 -13.87
N ILE A 101 5.72 -7.15 -13.52
CA ILE A 101 6.27 -5.79 -13.31
C ILE A 101 6.16 -4.98 -14.60
N ALA A 102 6.57 -5.53 -15.75
CA ALA A 102 6.48 -4.86 -17.04
C ALA A 102 5.02 -4.52 -17.40
N PHE A 103 4.08 -5.42 -17.14
CA PHE A 103 2.65 -5.20 -17.34
C PHE A 103 2.11 -4.08 -16.44
N LEU A 104 2.46 -4.08 -15.14
CA LEU A 104 2.05 -3.00 -14.24
C LEU A 104 2.61 -1.64 -14.67
N VAL A 105 3.87 -1.60 -15.12
CA VAL A 105 4.47 -0.39 -15.70
C VAL A 105 3.73 0.05 -16.97
N MET A 106 3.39 -0.89 -17.85
CA MET A 106 2.58 -0.61 -19.04
C MET A 106 1.20 -0.02 -18.68
N VAL A 107 0.54 -0.53 -17.63
CA VAL A 107 -0.73 0.03 -17.14
C VAL A 107 -0.53 1.47 -16.67
N LEU A 108 0.54 1.76 -15.93
CA LEU A 108 0.85 3.14 -15.50
C LEU A 108 1.09 4.07 -16.70
N PHE A 109 1.78 3.60 -17.74
CA PHE A 109 1.92 4.36 -18.98
C PHE A 109 0.58 4.57 -19.67
N GLY A 110 -0.28 3.55 -19.76
CA GLY A 110 -1.62 3.68 -20.32
C GLY A 110 -2.47 4.69 -19.57
N MET A 111 -2.38 4.70 -18.23
CA MET A 111 -3.07 5.66 -17.38
C MET A 111 -2.59 7.12 -17.58
N TRP A 112 -1.36 7.32 -18.04
CA TRP A 112 -0.81 8.65 -18.34
C TRP A 112 -1.42 9.26 -19.61
N PHE A 113 -1.65 8.43 -20.63
CA PHE A 113 -2.22 8.89 -21.90
C PHE A 113 -3.73 9.13 -21.84
N ASN A 114 -4.44 8.45 -20.93
CA ASN A 114 -5.88 8.66 -20.74
C ASN A 114 -6.13 9.84 -19.78
N ASP A 115 -6.86 10.85 -20.25
CA ASP A 115 -7.12 12.09 -19.52
C ASP A 115 -7.91 11.88 -18.22
N ASP A 116 -8.81 10.89 -18.17
CA ASP A 116 -9.61 10.57 -16.98
C ASP A 116 -8.73 9.96 -15.86
N THR A 117 -7.70 9.21 -16.24
CA THR A 117 -6.79 8.55 -15.30
C THR A 117 -5.52 9.35 -15.01
N ARG A 118 -5.18 10.35 -15.84
CA ARG A 118 -3.98 11.18 -15.64
C ARG A 118 -4.06 11.98 -14.35
N VAL A 119 -5.22 12.60 -14.08
CA VAL A 119 -5.44 13.33 -12.82
C VAL A 119 -5.19 12.43 -11.61
N SER A 120 -5.67 11.20 -11.72
CA SER A 120 -5.57 10.16 -10.70
C SER A 120 -4.13 9.73 -10.43
N LEU A 121 -3.30 9.62 -11.48
CA LEU A 121 -1.87 9.40 -11.34
C LEU A 121 -1.17 10.56 -10.64
N ILE A 122 -1.46 11.81 -11.04
CA ILE A 122 -0.83 12.99 -10.44
C ILE A 122 -1.16 13.08 -8.95
N VAL A 123 -2.44 12.93 -8.59
CA VAL A 123 -2.88 12.94 -7.19
C VAL A 123 -2.25 11.79 -6.41
N GLY A 124 -2.19 10.60 -7.00
CA GLY A 124 -1.51 9.45 -6.41
C GLY A 124 -0.01 9.70 -6.15
N ILE A 125 0.69 10.34 -7.09
CA ILE A 125 2.12 10.69 -6.94
C ILE A 125 2.30 11.69 -5.80
N ILE A 126 1.46 12.73 -5.75
CA ILE A 126 1.49 13.72 -4.66
C ILE A 126 1.24 13.03 -3.32
N PHE A 127 0.22 12.17 -3.24
CA PHE A 127 -0.07 11.41 -2.03
C PHE A 127 1.10 10.51 -1.61
N LEU A 128 1.71 9.77 -2.53
CA LEU A 128 2.88 8.94 -2.25
C LEU A 128 4.08 9.78 -1.77
N ALA A 129 4.32 10.94 -2.40
CA ALA A 129 5.35 11.87 -1.98
C ALA A 129 5.09 12.36 -0.54
N LEU A 130 3.85 12.73 -0.21
CA LEU A 130 3.46 13.14 1.15
C LEU A 130 3.67 12.01 2.16
N VAL A 131 3.31 10.77 1.82
CA VAL A 131 3.53 9.60 2.68
C VAL A 131 5.03 9.38 2.92
N ILE A 132 5.86 9.43 1.86
CA ILE A 132 7.32 9.28 1.97
C ILE A 132 7.92 10.40 2.84
N ILE A 133 7.51 11.65 2.61
CA ILE A 133 7.97 12.79 3.41
C ILE A 133 7.56 12.60 4.87
N SER A 134 6.31 12.24 5.14
CA SER A 134 5.84 12.00 6.50
C SER A 134 6.64 10.90 7.20
N TYR A 135 6.99 9.82 6.49
CA TYR A 135 7.79 8.74 7.02
C TYR A 135 9.17 9.22 7.51
N TYR A 136 9.86 10.06 6.71
CA TYR A 136 11.15 10.62 7.07
C TYR A 136 11.06 11.70 8.17
N VAL A 137 10.05 12.58 8.11
CA VAL A 137 9.83 13.65 9.09
C VAL A 137 9.51 13.06 10.47
N PHE A 138 8.60 12.09 10.52
CA PHE A 138 8.23 11.42 11.77
C PHE A 138 9.25 10.35 12.21
N ARG A 139 10.36 10.17 11.48
CA ARG A 139 11.45 9.21 11.76
C ARG A 139 10.90 7.81 12.09
N ILE A 140 9.84 7.39 11.40
CA ILE A 140 9.14 6.13 11.65
C ILE A 140 10.12 4.99 11.33
N GLY A 141 10.64 4.31 12.35
CA GLY A 141 11.60 3.21 12.19
C GLY A 141 13.07 3.53 12.48
N LYS A 142 13.40 4.72 13.00
CA LYS A 142 14.78 5.05 13.41
C LYS A 142 15.23 4.33 14.70
N ASP A 143 14.29 3.76 15.46
CA ASP A 143 14.55 3.24 16.81
C ASP A 143 14.68 1.71 16.90
N ARG A 144 14.81 0.96 15.79
CA ARG A 144 15.02 -0.51 15.90
C ARG A 144 16.02 -1.07 14.91
N PRO A 145 16.98 -1.91 15.40
CA PRO A 145 17.83 -2.71 14.53
C PRO A 145 16.93 -3.69 13.76
N VAL A 146 17.03 -3.66 12.43
CA VAL A 146 16.62 -4.79 11.59
C VAL A 146 17.57 -5.92 11.98
N ASN A 147 17.15 -6.74 12.94
CA ASN A 147 17.99 -7.81 13.44
C ASN A 147 18.32 -8.73 12.26
N LYS A 148 19.63 -8.92 12.02
CA LYS A 148 20.20 -9.76 10.97
C LYS A 148 19.82 -11.23 11.19
#